data_AF-A0A5S5CB29-F1
#
_entry.id   AF-A0A5S5CB29-F1
#
_cell.length_a   1.000
_cell.length_b   1.000
_cell.length_c   1.000
_cell.angle_alpha   90.00
_cell.angle_beta   90.00
_cell.angle_gamma   90.00
#
_symmetry.space_group_name_H-M   'P 1'
#
loop_
_entity.id
_entity.type
_entity.pdbx_description
1 polymer ?
#
loop_
_entity_poly.entity_id
_entity_poly.type
_entity_poly.pdbx_seq_one_letter_code
_entity_poly.pdbx_strand_id
1 'polypeptide(L)'
;MDHITRSDAASDFNGIEHVPKKAITMGISTILKAKRIILLAWGHKKAPMIKDTIEGTVSSSVPATFLQNHQNITLILDDEAASELTRIKTPWLVGQCIWTEKLRLKAVTWLSELLNKPILKLTDKDYNEHGMSGLLAIEGSSYDLNIKIFDHLQHTITGWPGGKPNADDTHRPERALPEKKRVLIFSPHPDDDVISMGGTLLRLIDQGHDVHVVYQTSGNIAVTDQEALKFAEVFNAFTNGPNSSKFQETISYLKSKKTSDRDPDAILKIKGLIRRMESLGAIRHLGLSDDNVHFLDLPFYETGRVKKKPLSREDITLTKKRLLKKLHRINCTLREI
;
A
#
# COMPACT_ATOMS: atom_id res chain seq x y z
N MET A 1 9.08 -32.56 2.77
CA MET A 1 10.01 -31.44 2.58
C MET A 1 10.81 -31.29 3.86
N ASP A 2 12.10 -31.06 3.74
CA ASP A 2 12.99 -30.72 4.85
C ASP A 2 12.70 -29.31 5.39
N HIS A 3 13.28 -28.97 6.54
CA HIS A 3 13.01 -27.69 7.21
C HIS A 3 13.48 -26.49 6.40
N ILE A 4 14.58 -26.62 5.63
CA ILE A 4 15.16 -25.53 4.84
C ILE A 4 14.19 -25.16 3.72
N THR A 5 13.78 -26.12 2.89
CA THR A 5 12.79 -25.89 1.82
C THR A 5 11.48 -25.28 2.35
N ARG A 6 11.04 -25.71 3.54
CA ARG A 6 9.83 -25.14 4.17
C ARG A 6 10.04 -23.74 4.70
N SER A 7 11.22 -23.42 5.19
CA SER A 7 11.58 -22.07 5.65
C SER A 7 11.63 -21.10 4.46
N ASP A 8 12.19 -21.53 3.33
CA ASP A 8 12.29 -20.70 2.13
C ASP A 8 10.91 -20.39 1.54
N ALA A 9 10.02 -21.39 1.50
CA ALA A 9 8.65 -21.21 1.05
C ALA A 9 7.75 -20.46 2.05
N ALA A 10 8.18 -20.26 3.31
CA ALA A 10 7.31 -19.73 4.36
C ALA A 10 6.73 -18.34 4.01
N SER A 11 7.49 -17.50 3.32
CA SER A 11 7.03 -16.17 2.92
C SER A 11 5.84 -16.20 1.96
N ASP A 12 5.79 -17.20 1.06
CA ASP A 12 4.73 -17.40 0.07
C ASP A 12 3.45 -18.01 0.70
N PHE A 13 3.59 -18.72 1.82
CA PHE A 13 2.46 -19.34 2.54
C PHE A 13 2.05 -18.57 3.81
N ASN A 14 2.57 -17.35 4.00
CA ASN A 14 2.34 -16.53 5.18
C ASN A 14 2.78 -17.20 6.50
N GLY A 15 3.75 -18.12 6.47
CA GLY A 15 4.28 -18.80 7.65
C GLY A 15 4.64 -20.26 7.38
N ILE A 16 5.67 -20.75 8.07
CA ILE A 16 6.18 -22.12 7.90
C ILE A 16 5.13 -23.19 8.25
N GLU A 17 4.19 -22.85 9.12
CA GLU A 17 3.07 -23.68 9.56
C GLU A 17 2.05 -23.94 8.44
N HIS A 18 1.94 -23.03 7.48
CA HIS A 18 1.04 -23.14 6.33
C HIS A 18 1.70 -23.83 5.14
N VAL A 19 3.03 -23.98 5.15
CA VAL A 19 3.76 -24.69 4.09
C VAL A 19 3.44 -26.19 4.16
N PRO A 20 3.00 -26.82 3.05
CA PRO A 20 2.74 -28.25 2.99
C PRO A 20 3.93 -29.09 3.49
N LYS A 21 3.66 -30.09 4.33
CA LYS A 21 4.71 -30.95 4.90
C LYS A 21 5.31 -31.90 3.86
N LYS A 22 4.54 -32.23 2.82
CA LYS A 22 4.91 -33.16 1.75
C LYS A 22 4.74 -32.46 0.40
N ALA A 23 5.65 -32.75 -0.52
CA ALA A 23 5.54 -32.41 -1.93
C ALA A 23 5.98 -33.59 -2.77
N ILE A 24 5.46 -33.64 -3.99
CA ILE A 24 5.91 -34.51 -5.05
C ILE A 24 6.77 -33.66 -5.97
N THR A 25 8.03 -34.04 -6.14
CA THR A 25 8.89 -33.41 -7.15
C THR A 25 8.62 -34.07 -8.49
N MET A 26 8.34 -33.24 -9.51
CA MET A 26 8.15 -33.71 -10.87
C MET A 26 9.07 -32.93 -11.78
N GLY A 27 9.78 -33.63 -12.67
CA GLY A 27 10.51 -32.99 -13.75
C GLY A 27 9.55 -32.39 -14.77
N ILE A 28 10.01 -31.35 -15.46
CA ILE A 28 9.22 -30.68 -16.51
C ILE A 28 8.79 -31.66 -17.61
N SER A 29 9.64 -32.63 -17.97
CA SER A 29 9.30 -33.69 -18.93
C SER A 29 8.09 -34.52 -18.48
N THR A 30 7.98 -34.81 -17.18
CA THR A 30 6.84 -35.57 -16.65
C THR A 30 5.57 -34.72 -16.65
N ILE A 31 5.67 -33.43 -16.33
CA ILE A 31 4.54 -32.48 -16.38
C ILE A 31 4.01 -32.37 -17.81
N LEU A 32 4.89 -32.25 -18.81
CA LEU A 32 4.51 -32.16 -20.22
C LEU A 32 3.91 -33.44 -20.82
N LYS A 33 4.08 -34.60 -20.16
CA LYS A 33 3.42 -35.86 -20.55
C LYS A 33 1.96 -35.96 -20.08
N ALA A 34 1.49 -35.02 -19.25
CA ALA A 34 0.10 -35.00 -18.79
C ALA A 34 -0.85 -34.84 -19.99
N LYS A 35 -2.05 -35.42 -19.92
CA LYS A 35 -3.06 -35.23 -20.99
C LYS A 35 -3.66 -33.82 -21.02
N ARG A 36 -3.63 -33.14 -19.87
CA ARG A 36 -4.13 -31.79 -19.65
C ARG A 36 -3.35 -31.15 -18.52
N ILE A 37 -3.01 -29.87 -18.68
CA ILE A 37 -2.36 -29.05 -17.66
C ILE A 37 -3.30 -27.90 -17.29
N ILE A 38 -3.50 -27.68 -15.99
CA ILE A 38 -4.20 -26.50 -15.48
C ILE A 38 -3.23 -25.78 -14.55
N LEU A 39 -2.85 -24.56 -14.90
CA LEU A 39 -1.98 -23.71 -14.10
C LEU A 39 -2.82 -22.60 -13.47
N LEU A 40 -2.65 -22.40 -12.17
CA LEU A 40 -3.38 -21.43 -11.39
C LEU A 40 -2.39 -20.45 -10.76
N ALA A 41 -2.65 -19.14 -10.86
CA ALA A 41 -1.81 -18.12 -10.22
C ALA A 41 -2.65 -16.93 -9.74
N TRP A 42 -2.28 -16.41 -8.57
CA TRP A 42 -2.94 -15.29 -7.92
C TRP A 42 -1.93 -14.31 -7.35
N GLY A 43 -2.30 -13.04 -7.37
CA GLY A 43 -1.59 -11.95 -6.75
C GLY A 43 -0.47 -11.36 -7.59
N HIS A 44 -0.24 -10.06 -7.40
CA HIS A 44 0.70 -9.24 -8.17
C HIS A 44 2.13 -9.81 -8.24
N LYS A 45 2.61 -10.46 -7.18
CA LYS A 45 3.98 -11.02 -7.12
C LYS A 45 4.26 -12.06 -8.20
N LYS A 46 3.23 -12.71 -8.74
CA LYS A 46 3.39 -13.74 -9.79
C LYS A 46 3.35 -13.13 -11.20
N ALA A 47 2.93 -11.88 -11.37
CA ALA A 47 2.69 -11.28 -12.68
C ALA A 47 3.91 -11.28 -13.63
N PRO A 48 5.13 -10.93 -13.19
CA PRO A 48 6.31 -10.96 -14.08
C PRO A 48 6.58 -12.39 -14.60
N MET A 49 6.52 -13.39 -13.71
CA MET A 49 6.76 -14.78 -14.07
C MET A 49 5.66 -15.33 -15.01
N ILE A 50 4.41 -14.93 -14.80
CA ILE A 50 3.30 -15.29 -15.69
C ILE A 50 3.49 -14.69 -17.08
N LYS A 51 3.90 -13.42 -17.17
CA LYS A 51 4.25 -12.79 -18.44
C LYS A 51 5.35 -13.57 -19.17
N ASP A 52 6.47 -13.84 -18.49
CA ASP A 52 7.57 -14.59 -19.10
C ASP A 52 7.14 -16.00 -19.53
N THR A 53 6.30 -16.66 -18.72
CA THR A 53 5.77 -17.99 -19.01
C THR A 53 4.90 -18.02 -20.27
N ILE A 54 4.08 -17.00 -20.51
CA ILE A 54 3.10 -16.96 -21.62
C ILE A 54 3.68 -16.30 -22.88
N GLU A 55 4.41 -15.20 -22.70
CA GLU A 55 4.83 -14.29 -23.79
C GLU A 55 6.35 -14.30 -24.01
N GLY A 56 7.12 -14.87 -23.08
CA GLY A 56 8.59 -14.94 -23.15
C GLY A 56 9.10 -16.08 -24.02
N THR A 57 10.41 -16.05 -24.29
CA THR A 57 11.08 -17.11 -25.05
C THR A 57 11.20 -18.39 -24.24
N VAL A 58 11.00 -19.54 -24.90
CA VAL A 58 11.15 -20.85 -24.25
C VAL A 58 12.61 -21.04 -23.81
N SER A 59 12.84 -21.16 -22.50
CA SER A 59 14.17 -21.21 -21.90
C SER A 59 14.22 -22.10 -20.66
N SER A 60 15.36 -22.74 -20.41
CA SER A 60 15.62 -23.49 -19.19
C SER A 60 15.76 -22.62 -17.95
N SER A 61 16.08 -21.33 -18.11
CA SER A 61 16.12 -20.36 -17.01
C SER A 61 14.73 -20.10 -16.41
N VAL A 62 13.67 -20.27 -17.20
CA VAL A 62 12.28 -20.16 -16.78
C VAL A 62 11.53 -21.42 -17.20
N PRO A 63 11.59 -22.52 -16.41
CA PRO A 63 11.06 -23.82 -16.82
C PRO A 63 9.56 -23.82 -17.14
N ALA A 64 8.80 -22.88 -16.59
CA ALA A 64 7.38 -22.74 -16.90
C ALA A 64 7.12 -22.40 -18.39
N THR A 65 8.08 -21.77 -19.08
CA THR A 65 7.95 -21.45 -20.52
C THR A 65 7.79 -22.70 -21.39
N PHE A 66 8.30 -23.86 -20.97
CA PHE A 66 8.11 -25.11 -21.71
C PHE A 66 6.63 -25.53 -21.81
N LEU A 67 5.77 -25.01 -20.93
CA LEU A 67 4.33 -25.24 -20.96
C LEU A 67 3.67 -24.67 -22.23
N GLN A 68 4.29 -23.69 -22.90
CA GLN A 68 3.83 -23.16 -24.19
C GLN A 68 3.76 -24.23 -25.28
N ASN A 69 4.57 -25.30 -25.17
CA ASN A 69 4.60 -26.39 -26.14
C ASN A 69 3.49 -27.44 -25.93
N HIS A 70 2.72 -27.34 -24.85
CA HIS A 70 1.70 -28.32 -24.51
C HIS A 70 0.36 -27.97 -25.17
N GLN A 71 -0.17 -28.88 -26.01
CA GLN A 71 -1.38 -28.63 -26.80
C GLN A 71 -2.66 -28.44 -25.99
N ASN A 72 -2.72 -28.94 -24.74
CA ASN A 72 -3.92 -28.90 -23.90
C ASN A 72 -3.62 -28.29 -22.52
N ILE A 73 -3.38 -26.99 -22.50
CA ILE A 73 -3.13 -26.22 -21.28
C ILE A 73 -4.20 -25.15 -21.04
N THR A 74 -4.56 -24.94 -19.78
CA THR A 74 -5.45 -23.86 -19.34
C THR A 74 -4.77 -23.09 -18.21
N LEU A 75 -4.66 -21.77 -18.35
CA LEU A 75 -4.18 -20.88 -17.28
C LEU A 75 -5.39 -20.15 -16.69
N ILE A 76 -5.49 -20.16 -15.36
CA ILE A 76 -6.50 -19.41 -14.61
C ILE A 76 -5.77 -18.41 -13.73
N LEU A 77 -6.00 -17.13 -13.97
CA LEU A 77 -5.30 -16.01 -13.36
C LEU A 77 -6.32 -15.04 -12.77
N ASP A 78 -5.96 -14.35 -11.69
CA ASP A 78 -6.64 -13.13 -11.29
C ASP A 78 -6.09 -11.91 -12.05
N ASP A 79 -6.78 -10.77 -11.92
CA ASP A 79 -6.41 -9.52 -12.58
C ASP A 79 -5.00 -9.05 -12.19
N GLU A 80 -4.59 -9.31 -10.95
CA GLU A 80 -3.25 -8.93 -10.47
C GLU A 80 -2.14 -9.79 -11.09
N ALA A 81 -2.30 -11.11 -11.16
CA ALA A 81 -1.31 -11.99 -11.79
C ALA A 81 -1.27 -11.83 -13.31
N ALA A 82 -2.36 -11.37 -13.92
CA ALA A 82 -2.43 -11.07 -15.36
C ALA A 82 -1.94 -9.66 -15.73
N SER A 83 -1.64 -8.80 -14.75
CA SER A 83 -1.43 -7.36 -14.94
C SER A 83 -0.31 -6.99 -15.92
N GLU A 84 0.70 -7.86 -16.04
CA GLU A 84 1.89 -7.67 -16.87
C GLU A 84 1.76 -8.27 -18.27
N LEU A 85 0.70 -9.02 -18.56
CA LEU A 85 0.46 -9.56 -19.91
C LEU A 85 0.22 -8.43 -20.89
N THR A 86 0.82 -8.49 -22.08
CA THR A 86 0.74 -7.46 -23.11
C THR A 86 -0.72 -7.12 -23.44
N ARG A 87 -1.60 -8.13 -23.51
CA ARG A 87 -3.04 -7.94 -23.76
C ARG A 87 -3.79 -7.19 -22.63
N ILE A 88 -3.26 -7.15 -21.41
CA ILE A 88 -3.87 -6.47 -20.25
C ILE A 88 -3.16 -5.13 -19.97
N LYS A 89 -1.83 -5.14 -20.00
CA LYS A 89 -0.99 -3.98 -19.75
C LYS A 89 -1.12 -2.95 -20.87
N THR A 90 -1.03 -3.40 -22.13
CA THR A 90 -0.98 -2.57 -23.34
C THR A 90 -1.89 -3.17 -24.43
N PRO A 91 -3.22 -3.27 -24.21
CA PRO A 91 -4.13 -3.98 -25.10
C PRO A 91 -4.11 -3.44 -26.55
N TRP A 92 -3.79 -2.17 -26.73
CA TRP A 92 -3.70 -1.50 -28.04
C TRP A 92 -2.58 -2.04 -28.94
N LEU A 93 -1.57 -2.72 -28.38
CA LEU A 93 -0.53 -3.38 -29.18
C LEU A 93 -0.99 -4.71 -29.78
N VAL A 94 -2.07 -5.29 -29.24
CA VAL A 94 -2.55 -6.63 -29.62
C VAL A 94 -3.75 -6.54 -30.55
N GLY A 95 -4.61 -5.54 -30.39
CA GLY A 95 -5.78 -5.38 -31.23
C GLY A 95 -6.62 -4.14 -30.92
N GLN A 96 -7.81 -4.10 -31.52
CA GLN A 96 -8.75 -2.99 -31.32
C GLN A 96 -9.23 -2.92 -29.87
N CYS A 97 -9.30 -1.69 -29.37
CA CYS A 97 -9.65 -1.40 -27.99
C CYS A 97 -10.89 -0.50 -27.92
N ILE A 98 -11.69 -0.70 -26.87
CA ILE A 98 -12.70 0.27 -26.47
C ILE A 98 -12.01 1.32 -25.60
N TRP A 99 -11.86 2.53 -26.13
CA TRP A 99 -11.09 3.62 -25.51
C TRP A 99 -11.87 4.32 -24.39
N THR A 100 -11.94 3.67 -23.23
CA THR A 100 -12.41 4.31 -21.99
C THR A 100 -11.45 5.41 -21.55
N GLU A 101 -11.93 6.36 -20.73
CA GLU A 101 -11.08 7.44 -20.18
C GLU A 101 -9.86 6.89 -19.43
N LYS A 102 -10.05 5.87 -18.60
CA LYS A 102 -8.97 5.17 -17.90
C LYS A 102 -7.95 4.55 -18.87
N LEU A 103 -8.41 3.95 -19.97
CA LEU A 103 -7.52 3.35 -20.96
C LEU A 103 -6.73 4.41 -21.73
N ARG A 104 -7.36 5.54 -22.06
CA ARG A 104 -6.71 6.70 -22.70
C ARG A 104 -5.60 7.26 -21.81
N LEU A 105 -5.90 7.54 -20.54
CA LEU A 105 -4.89 7.95 -19.55
C LEU A 105 -3.74 6.97 -19.47
N LYS A 106 -4.03 5.67 -19.32
CA LYS A 106 -3.01 4.62 -19.26
C LYS A 106 -2.11 4.60 -20.50
N ALA A 107 -2.71 4.70 -21.70
CA ALA A 107 -1.98 4.63 -22.96
C ALA A 107 -1.08 5.85 -23.18
N VAL A 108 -1.59 7.06 -22.95
CA VAL A 108 -0.82 8.29 -23.11
C VAL A 108 0.33 8.37 -22.10
N THR A 109 0.08 8.04 -20.83
CA THR A 109 1.13 7.99 -19.81
C THR A 109 2.18 6.95 -20.15
N TRP A 110 1.78 5.74 -20.58
CA TRP A 110 2.72 4.71 -21.03
C TRP A 110 3.58 5.17 -22.21
N LEU A 111 3.00 5.86 -23.19
CA LEU A 111 3.74 6.36 -24.36
C LEU A 111 4.74 7.46 -23.96
N SER A 112 4.31 8.36 -23.08
CA SER A 112 5.14 9.43 -22.51
C SER A 112 6.36 8.86 -21.78
N GLU A 113 6.16 7.86 -20.93
CA GLU A 113 7.22 7.16 -20.20
C GLU A 113 8.15 6.38 -21.14
N LEU A 114 7.58 5.62 -22.09
CA LEU A 114 8.34 4.82 -23.05
C LEU A 114 9.30 5.67 -23.88
N LEU A 115 8.83 6.83 -24.35
CA LEU A 115 9.63 7.73 -25.17
C LEU A 115 10.45 8.73 -24.36
N ASN A 116 10.26 8.75 -23.03
CA ASN A 116 10.80 9.77 -22.14
C ASN A 116 10.51 11.20 -22.64
N LYS A 117 9.27 11.43 -23.10
CA LYS A 117 8.79 12.72 -23.62
C LYS A 117 7.62 13.21 -22.76
N PRO A 118 7.56 14.50 -22.40
CA PRO A 118 6.36 15.07 -21.78
C PRO A 118 5.12 14.85 -22.65
N ILE A 119 3.95 14.62 -22.02
CA ILE A 119 2.67 14.34 -22.71
C ILE A 119 2.38 15.38 -23.81
N LEU A 120 2.54 16.67 -23.52
CA LEU A 120 2.29 17.75 -24.48
C LEU A 120 3.24 17.78 -25.70
N LYS A 121 4.32 16.99 -25.69
CA LYS A 121 5.28 16.87 -26.80
C LYS A 121 5.11 15.59 -27.63
N LEU A 122 4.13 14.75 -27.29
CA LEU A 122 3.81 13.57 -28.10
C LEU A 122 3.17 14.01 -29.41
N THR A 123 3.58 13.40 -30.51
CA THR A 123 3.13 13.73 -31.87
C THR A 123 2.27 12.61 -32.45
N ASP A 124 1.49 12.89 -33.50
CA ASP A 124 0.68 11.86 -34.18
C ASP A 124 1.54 10.66 -34.63
N LYS A 125 2.78 10.92 -35.02
CA LYS A 125 3.74 9.89 -35.39
C LYS A 125 4.03 8.95 -34.21
N ASP A 126 4.27 9.51 -33.02
CA ASP A 126 4.55 8.72 -31.82
C ASP A 126 3.39 7.75 -31.51
N TYR A 127 2.15 8.23 -31.57
CA TYR A 127 0.96 7.39 -31.37
C TYR A 127 0.80 6.30 -32.44
N ASN A 128 0.98 6.67 -33.71
CA ASN A 128 0.82 5.73 -34.83
C ASN A 128 1.87 4.62 -34.82
N GLU A 129 3.14 4.94 -34.54
CA GLU A 129 4.22 3.95 -34.45
C GLU A 129 4.06 2.97 -33.27
N HIS A 130 3.22 3.31 -32.29
CA HIS A 130 3.00 2.50 -31.08
C HIS A 130 1.56 1.94 -30.97
N GLY A 131 0.90 1.70 -32.11
CA GLY A 131 -0.37 0.98 -32.17
C GLY A 131 -1.60 1.75 -31.71
N MET A 132 -1.50 3.08 -31.59
CA MET A 132 -2.59 3.94 -31.10
C MET A 132 -3.29 4.74 -32.20
N SER A 133 -3.16 4.34 -33.47
CA SER A 133 -3.88 4.98 -34.58
C SER A 133 -5.40 4.99 -34.37
N GLY A 134 -5.95 3.93 -33.78
CA GLY A 134 -7.37 3.86 -33.44
C GLY A 134 -7.80 4.85 -32.35
N LEU A 135 -6.89 5.26 -31.47
CA LEU A 135 -7.16 6.31 -30.48
C LEU A 135 -7.20 7.68 -31.16
N LEU A 136 -6.22 7.99 -32.01
CA LEU A 136 -6.20 9.24 -32.77
C LEU A 136 -7.39 9.38 -33.70
N ALA A 137 -7.86 8.30 -34.30
CA ALA A 137 -9.05 8.33 -35.16
C ALA A 137 -10.32 8.77 -34.39
N ILE A 138 -10.40 8.52 -33.08
CA ILE A 138 -11.54 8.93 -32.24
C ILE A 138 -11.35 10.36 -31.74
N GLU A 139 -10.14 10.72 -31.33
CA GLU A 139 -9.85 12.01 -30.70
C GLU A 139 -9.56 13.13 -31.71
N GLY A 140 -9.27 12.78 -32.96
CA GLY A 140 -8.95 13.69 -34.06
C GLY A 140 -7.45 13.94 -34.22
N SER A 141 -6.78 14.39 -33.16
CA SER A 141 -5.34 14.71 -33.19
C SER A 141 -4.64 14.38 -31.87
N SER A 142 -3.32 14.18 -31.92
CA SER A 142 -2.51 14.08 -30.69
C SER A 142 -2.55 15.38 -29.89
N TYR A 143 -2.65 16.54 -30.54
CA TYR A 143 -2.71 17.83 -29.87
C TYR A 143 -3.89 17.92 -28.90
N ASP A 144 -5.11 17.64 -29.39
CA ASP A 144 -6.32 17.73 -28.57
C ASP A 144 -6.34 16.66 -27.48
N LEU A 145 -5.89 15.44 -27.80
CA LEU A 145 -5.77 14.35 -26.82
C LEU A 145 -4.77 14.70 -25.71
N ASN A 146 -3.59 15.21 -26.07
CA ASN A 146 -2.55 15.56 -25.11
C ASN A 146 -3.04 16.64 -24.14
N ILE A 147 -3.78 17.65 -24.63
CA ILE A 147 -4.37 18.69 -23.79
C ILE A 147 -5.39 18.07 -22.84
N LYS A 148 -6.34 17.26 -23.32
CA LYS A 148 -7.34 16.61 -22.45
C LYS A 148 -6.71 15.79 -21.34
N ILE A 149 -5.66 15.02 -21.67
CA ILE A 149 -4.96 14.18 -20.70
C ILE A 149 -4.13 15.04 -19.72
N PHE A 150 -3.44 16.05 -20.23
CA PHE A 150 -2.68 16.98 -19.41
C PHE A 150 -3.59 17.73 -18.43
N ASP A 151 -4.71 18.27 -18.91
CA ASP A 151 -5.70 18.96 -18.10
C ASP A 151 -6.27 18.02 -17.04
N HIS A 152 -6.64 16.79 -17.42
CA HIS A 152 -7.08 15.78 -16.44
C HIS A 152 -6.04 15.59 -15.32
N LEU A 153 -4.75 15.41 -15.66
CA LEU A 153 -3.70 15.25 -14.66
C LEU A 153 -3.49 16.53 -13.83
N GLN A 154 -3.46 17.70 -14.47
CA GLN A 154 -3.29 18.99 -13.81
C GLN A 154 -4.42 19.25 -12.81
N HIS A 155 -5.66 18.93 -13.19
CA HIS A 155 -6.85 19.09 -12.35
C HIS A 155 -6.81 18.19 -11.10
N THR A 156 -6.05 17.09 -11.10
CA THR A 156 -5.85 16.30 -9.87
C THR A 156 -4.91 16.98 -8.86
N ILE A 157 -4.09 17.93 -9.30
CA ILE A 157 -3.11 18.62 -8.46
C ILE A 157 -3.75 19.87 -7.85
N THR A 158 -3.88 19.89 -6.52
CA THR A 158 -4.42 21.06 -5.81
C THR A 158 -3.56 21.42 -4.60
N GLY A 159 -3.21 22.70 -4.47
CA GLY A 159 -2.65 23.26 -3.24
C GLY A 159 -3.72 23.53 -2.16
N TRP A 160 -4.99 23.32 -2.49
CA TRP A 160 -6.15 23.52 -1.62
C TRP A 160 -6.92 22.20 -1.48
N PRO A 161 -6.42 21.25 -0.66
CA PRO A 161 -6.99 19.92 -0.53
C PRO A 161 -8.42 19.92 0.02
N GLY A 162 -8.81 20.94 0.78
CA GLY A 162 -10.18 21.12 1.28
C GLY A 162 -11.08 22.01 0.41
N GLY A 163 -10.58 22.45 -0.75
CA GLY A 163 -11.24 23.44 -1.61
C GLY A 163 -10.81 24.88 -1.29
N LYS A 164 -10.73 25.74 -2.31
CA LYS A 164 -10.39 27.15 -2.14
C LYS A 164 -11.67 27.98 -2.02
N PRO A 165 -11.88 28.77 -0.96
CA PRO A 165 -13.05 29.64 -0.84
C PRO A 165 -13.09 30.68 -1.97
N ASN A 166 -14.29 31.00 -2.44
CA ASN A 166 -14.54 32.06 -3.43
C ASN A 166 -13.73 31.92 -4.74
N ALA A 167 -13.42 30.68 -5.14
CA ALA A 167 -12.74 30.38 -6.38
C ALA A 167 -13.56 29.39 -7.20
N ASP A 168 -13.34 29.38 -8.51
CA ASP A 168 -13.90 28.36 -9.39
C ASP A 168 -13.40 26.96 -8.97
N ASP A 169 -14.34 26.06 -8.74
CA ASP A 169 -14.14 24.67 -8.35
C ASP A 169 -14.55 23.67 -9.43
N THR A 170 -14.96 24.12 -10.63
CA THR A 170 -15.50 23.29 -11.72
C THR A 170 -14.62 22.06 -12.02
N HIS A 171 -13.30 22.23 -11.97
CA HIS A 171 -12.34 21.17 -12.30
C HIS A 171 -11.47 20.75 -11.09
N ARG A 172 -11.88 21.08 -9.86
CA ARG A 172 -11.14 20.68 -8.66
C ARG A 172 -11.59 19.29 -8.20
N PRO A 173 -10.68 18.50 -7.59
CA PRO A 173 -11.00 17.14 -7.19
C PRO A 173 -11.95 17.09 -5.98
N GLU A 174 -12.07 18.18 -5.23
CA GLU A 174 -12.89 18.28 -4.02
C GLU A 174 -13.99 19.34 -4.20
N ARG A 175 -15.21 18.99 -3.74
CA ARG A 175 -16.40 19.86 -3.74
C ARG A 175 -16.17 21.20 -3.01
N ALA A 176 -16.73 22.31 -3.49
CA ALA A 176 -16.67 23.59 -2.75
C ALA A 176 -17.36 23.54 -1.37
N LEU A 177 -18.57 23.00 -1.28
CA LEU A 177 -19.37 23.06 -0.05
C LEU A 177 -19.38 21.75 0.75
N PRO A 178 -19.40 21.80 2.10
CA PRO A 178 -19.25 23.00 2.95
C PRO A 178 -17.83 23.59 2.87
N GLU A 179 -17.64 24.89 3.13
CA GLU A 179 -16.30 25.53 3.05
C GLU A 179 -15.30 24.88 4.02
N LYS A 180 -15.70 24.70 5.29
CA LYS A 180 -14.94 23.90 6.25
C LYS A 180 -15.40 22.46 6.19
N LYS A 181 -14.43 21.57 5.98
CA LYS A 181 -14.62 20.12 5.85
C LYS A 181 -14.27 19.45 7.16
N ARG A 182 -14.90 18.32 7.42
CA ARG A 182 -14.42 17.33 8.38
C ARG A 182 -13.58 16.30 7.63
N VAL A 183 -12.33 16.12 8.05
CA VAL A 183 -11.37 15.23 7.40
C VAL A 183 -10.89 14.19 8.39
N LEU A 184 -10.89 12.94 7.96
CA LEU A 184 -10.43 11.80 8.74
C LEU A 184 -9.29 11.13 7.98
N ILE A 185 -8.12 11.11 8.60
CA ILE A 185 -6.90 10.54 8.03
C ILE A 185 -6.61 9.24 8.75
N PHE A 186 -6.54 8.16 7.99
CA PHE A 186 -6.13 6.86 8.51
C PHE A 186 -4.64 6.66 8.28
N SER A 187 -3.90 6.56 9.37
CA SER A 187 -2.47 6.28 9.37
C SER A 187 -2.26 4.84 9.84
N PRO A 188 -1.81 3.91 8.98
CA PRO A 188 -1.55 2.53 9.38
C PRO A 188 -0.60 2.48 10.57
N HIS A 189 0.58 3.10 10.45
CA HIS A 189 1.54 3.27 11.52
C HIS A 189 1.62 4.72 12.00
N PRO A 190 2.08 4.98 13.23
CA PRO A 190 2.29 6.33 13.71
C PRO A 190 3.56 6.95 13.11
N ASP A 191 3.41 7.59 11.96
CA ASP A 191 4.44 8.30 11.15
C ASP A 191 4.00 8.41 9.68
N ASP A 192 3.26 7.41 9.18
CA ASP A 192 2.79 7.32 7.79
C ASP A 192 2.03 8.59 7.33
N ASP A 193 1.23 9.20 8.21
CA ASP A 193 0.50 10.45 7.99
C ASP A 193 1.41 11.64 7.67
N VAL A 194 2.45 11.83 8.49
CA VAL A 194 3.39 12.94 8.31
C VAL A 194 4.31 12.68 7.12
N ILE A 195 4.80 11.44 6.96
CA ILE A 195 5.73 11.07 5.88
C ILE A 195 5.05 11.12 4.51
N SER A 196 3.84 10.57 4.41
CA SER A 196 3.18 10.39 3.11
C SER A 196 2.38 11.61 2.69
N MET A 197 1.74 12.29 3.65
CA MET A 197 0.81 13.37 3.36
C MET A 197 0.93 14.59 4.28
N GLY A 198 2.07 14.77 4.96
CA GLY A 198 2.28 15.86 5.93
C GLY A 198 2.00 17.26 5.35
N GLY A 199 2.38 17.51 4.09
CA GLY A 199 2.07 18.78 3.41
C GLY A 199 0.57 18.99 3.19
N THR A 200 -0.18 17.94 2.88
CA THR A 200 -1.65 17.99 2.74
C THR A 200 -2.30 18.18 4.10
N LEU A 201 -1.85 17.44 5.11
CA LEU A 201 -2.32 17.53 6.49
C LEU A 201 -2.15 18.95 7.04
N LEU A 202 -0.96 19.53 6.91
CA LEU A 202 -0.68 20.92 7.32
C LEU A 202 -1.62 21.90 6.62
N ARG A 203 -1.79 21.77 5.29
CA ARG A 203 -2.69 22.66 4.54
C ARG A 203 -4.14 22.56 5.01
N LEU A 204 -4.62 21.38 5.35
CA LEU A 204 -5.96 21.19 5.89
C LEU A 204 -6.11 21.85 7.27
N ILE A 205 -5.09 21.77 8.12
CA ILE A 205 -5.08 22.43 9.44
C ILE A 205 -5.02 23.95 9.27
N ASP A 206 -4.10 24.47 8.45
CA ASP A 206 -3.96 25.91 8.16
C ASP A 206 -5.24 26.51 7.57
N GLN A 207 -5.96 25.74 6.75
CA GLN A 207 -7.24 26.12 6.17
C GLN A 207 -8.39 26.02 7.18
N GLY A 208 -8.15 25.58 8.42
CA GLY A 208 -9.13 25.52 9.49
C GLY A 208 -10.19 24.41 9.32
N HIS A 209 -9.85 23.33 8.61
CA HIS A 209 -10.71 22.15 8.54
C HIS A 209 -10.75 21.41 9.88
N ASP A 210 -11.84 20.69 10.13
CA ASP A 210 -12.01 19.81 11.30
C ASP A 210 -11.28 18.49 11.01
N VAL A 211 -9.98 18.47 11.26
CA VAL A 211 -9.08 17.35 10.92
C VAL A 211 -8.94 16.40 12.09
N HIS A 212 -9.03 15.10 11.83
CA HIS A 212 -8.75 14.04 12.78
C HIS A 212 -7.76 13.04 12.20
N VAL A 213 -6.80 12.60 13.02
CA VAL A 213 -5.82 11.57 12.65
C VAL A 213 -6.09 10.31 13.45
N VAL A 214 -6.13 9.17 12.76
CA VAL A 214 -6.47 7.87 13.33
C VAL A 214 -5.33 6.90 13.07
N TYR A 215 -4.60 6.56 14.14
CA TYR A 215 -3.54 5.57 14.09
C TYR A 215 -4.13 4.17 14.29
N GLN A 216 -3.88 3.28 13.32
CA GLN A 216 -4.42 1.93 13.32
C GLN A 216 -3.61 0.97 14.21
N THR A 217 -2.28 1.11 14.22
CA THR A 217 -1.36 0.30 15.03
C THR A 217 -0.77 1.11 16.19
N SER A 218 -0.26 0.42 17.23
CA SER A 218 0.52 1.07 18.28
C SER A 218 1.95 1.47 17.87
N GLY A 219 2.46 0.96 16.73
CA GLY A 219 3.82 1.18 16.27
C GLY A 219 4.92 0.57 17.15
N ASN A 220 4.58 -0.27 18.13
CA ASN A 220 5.51 -0.83 19.11
C ASN A 220 6.67 -1.64 18.51
N ILE A 221 6.44 -2.33 17.39
CA ILE A 221 7.47 -3.15 16.72
C ILE A 221 8.55 -2.28 16.06
N ALA A 222 8.24 -1.03 15.67
CA ALA A 222 9.16 -0.13 14.98
C ALA A 222 10.14 0.58 15.93
N VAL A 223 9.89 0.56 17.24
CA VAL A 223 10.77 1.18 18.22
C VAL A 223 11.91 0.23 18.60
N THR A 224 13.13 0.73 18.49
CA THR A 224 14.34 -0.05 18.78
C THR A 224 14.49 -0.32 20.28
N ASP A 225 15.21 -1.39 20.62
CA ASP A 225 15.51 -1.72 22.01
C ASP A 225 16.35 -0.62 22.69
N GLN A 226 17.21 0.06 21.93
CA GLN A 226 18.03 1.18 22.41
C GLN A 226 17.18 2.38 22.81
N GLU A 227 16.17 2.72 22.00
CA GLU A 227 15.23 3.80 22.34
C GLU A 227 14.40 3.43 23.58
N ALA A 228 13.86 2.21 23.61
CA ALA A 228 13.13 1.72 24.77
C ALA A 228 13.99 1.77 26.05
N LEU A 229 15.27 1.39 25.95
CA LEU A 229 16.22 1.44 27.06
C LEU A 229 16.46 2.88 27.54
N LYS A 230 16.74 3.80 26.63
CA LYS A 230 16.96 5.22 26.94
C LYS A 230 15.78 5.79 27.73
N PHE A 231 14.56 5.59 27.25
CA PHE A 231 13.37 6.07 27.95
C PHE A 231 13.17 5.37 29.30
N ALA A 232 13.40 4.05 29.38
CA ALA A 232 13.31 3.32 30.64
C ALA A 232 14.31 3.82 31.69
N GLU A 233 15.55 4.14 31.30
CA GLU A 233 16.58 4.71 32.18
C GLU A 233 16.17 6.09 32.68
N VAL A 234 15.62 6.96 31.82
CA VAL A 234 15.09 8.27 32.20
C VAL A 234 13.95 8.13 33.21
N PHE A 235 12.97 7.26 32.95
CA PHE A 235 11.86 7.03 33.88
C PHE A 235 12.32 6.45 35.22
N ASN A 236 13.29 5.54 35.21
CA ASN A 236 13.85 4.99 36.43
C ASN A 236 14.56 6.07 37.28
N ALA A 237 15.37 6.92 36.64
CA ALA A 237 16.05 8.03 37.32
C ALA A 237 15.07 9.07 37.89
N PHE A 238 13.96 9.32 37.20
CA PHE A 238 12.93 10.26 37.67
C PHE A 238 12.10 9.70 38.84
N THR A 239 11.87 8.38 38.88
CA THR A 239 10.90 7.81 39.82
C THR A 239 11.45 7.46 41.20
N ASN A 240 12.78 7.26 41.39
CA ASN A 240 13.53 7.08 42.67
C ASN A 240 12.76 6.49 43.88
N GLY A 241 11.78 5.61 43.64
CA GLY A 241 10.72 5.25 44.58
C GLY A 241 10.10 3.90 44.19
N PRO A 242 8.98 3.46 44.80
CA PRO A 242 8.52 2.05 44.79
C PRO A 242 8.20 1.44 43.41
N ASN A 243 8.08 2.25 42.35
CA ASN A 243 7.91 1.78 40.96
C ASN A 243 9.25 1.56 40.20
N SER A 244 10.40 1.83 40.82
CA SER A 244 11.73 1.62 40.24
C SER A 244 12.00 0.16 39.86
N SER A 245 11.43 -0.79 40.60
CA SER A 245 11.63 -2.23 40.38
C SER A 245 11.23 -2.68 38.96
N LYS A 246 10.06 -2.24 38.46
CA LYS A 246 9.58 -2.60 37.11
C LYS A 246 10.45 -2.04 35.98
N PHE A 247 10.95 -0.81 36.15
CA PHE A 247 11.84 -0.20 35.16
C PHE A 247 13.24 -0.83 35.22
N GLN A 248 13.75 -1.15 36.42
CA GLN A 248 15.00 -1.89 36.59
C GLN A 248 14.96 -3.28 35.95
N GLU A 249 13.85 -4.01 36.10
CA GLU A 249 13.64 -5.30 35.42
C GLU A 249 13.66 -5.13 33.89
N THR A 250 12.97 -4.11 33.37
CA THR A 250 12.94 -3.81 31.93
C THR A 250 14.32 -3.45 31.39
N ILE A 251 15.06 -2.60 32.10
CA ILE A 251 16.44 -2.20 31.76
C ILE A 251 17.35 -3.43 31.73
N SER A 252 17.26 -4.29 32.75
CA SER A 252 18.06 -5.51 32.85
C SER A 252 17.76 -6.47 31.70
N TYR A 253 16.47 -6.66 31.38
CA TYR A 253 16.04 -7.47 30.25
C TYR A 253 16.60 -6.92 28.93
N LEU A 254 16.37 -5.64 28.63
CA LEU A 254 16.83 -5.01 27.37
C LEU A 254 18.36 -5.08 27.20
N LYS A 255 19.14 -5.02 28.29
CA LYS A 255 20.61 -5.16 28.25
C LYS A 255 21.07 -6.61 28.00
N SER A 256 20.30 -7.60 28.46
CA SER A 256 20.63 -9.03 28.32
C SER A 256 20.00 -9.73 27.11
N LYS A 257 19.04 -9.07 26.45
CA LYS A 257 18.21 -9.64 25.39
C LYS A 257 19.03 -10.00 24.15
N LYS A 258 18.73 -11.15 23.52
CA LYS A 258 19.27 -11.50 22.20
C LYS A 258 18.34 -11.00 21.11
N THR A 259 18.90 -10.66 19.93
CA THR A 259 18.15 -10.10 18.80
C THR A 259 16.96 -10.94 18.33
N SER A 260 16.95 -12.25 18.59
CA SER A 260 15.87 -13.18 18.23
C SER A 260 14.71 -13.26 19.25
N ASP A 261 14.88 -12.69 20.44
CA ASP A 261 13.91 -12.87 21.52
C ASP A 261 12.68 -11.98 21.31
N ARG A 262 11.50 -12.54 21.57
CA ARG A 262 10.23 -11.78 21.51
C ARG A 262 10.16 -10.85 22.72
N ASP A 263 9.80 -9.59 22.46
CA ASP A 263 9.54 -8.62 23.51
C ASP A 263 8.34 -9.03 24.39
N PRO A 264 8.49 -9.02 25.73
CA PRO A 264 7.39 -9.12 26.67
C PRO A 264 6.39 -7.98 26.49
N ASP A 265 5.13 -8.21 26.88
CA ASP A 265 4.06 -7.23 26.74
C ASP A 265 4.38 -5.89 27.44
N ALA A 266 5.14 -5.93 28.54
CA ALA A 266 5.60 -4.71 29.23
C ALA A 266 6.49 -3.82 28.35
N ILE A 267 7.39 -4.43 27.57
CA ILE A 267 8.31 -3.72 26.67
C ILE A 267 7.57 -3.21 25.45
N LEU A 268 6.71 -4.06 24.86
CA LEU A 268 5.85 -3.65 23.75
C LEU A 268 4.96 -2.46 24.15
N LYS A 269 4.49 -2.41 25.39
CA LYS A 269 3.72 -1.27 25.91
C LYS A 269 4.57 0.00 26.01
N ILE A 270 5.80 -0.08 26.51
CA ILE A 270 6.72 1.08 26.59
C ILE A 270 7.04 1.58 25.17
N LYS A 271 7.41 0.68 24.27
CA LYS A 271 7.68 0.99 22.86
C LYS A 271 6.49 1.65 22.18
N GLY A 272 5.29 1.09 22.37
CA GLY A 272 4.05 1.70 21.87
C GLY A 272 3.83 3.10 22.43
N LEU A 273 4.04 3.31 23.73
CA LEU A 273 3.91 4.65 24.34
C LEU A 273 4.90 5.66 23.77
N ILE A 274 6.17 5.27 23.56
CA ILE A 274 7.17 6.14 22.92
C ILE A 274 6.65 6.62 21.57
N ARG A 275 6.24 5.69 20.71
CA ARG A 275 5.77 5.99 19.35
C ARG A 275 4.50 6.83 19.34
N ARG A 276 3.58 6.63 20.29
CA ARG A 276 2.40 7.50 20.45
C ARG A 276 2.75 8.91 20.89
N MET A 277 3.72 9.07 21.79
CA MET A 277 4.15 10.41 22.22
C MET A 277 4.91 11.14 21.11
N GLU A 278 5.68 10.43 20.31
CA GLU A 278 6.30 10.95 19.08
C GLU A 278 5.22 11.44 18.10
N SER A 279 4.19 10.64 17.83
CA SER A 279 3.13 11.02 16.91
C SER A 279 2.32 12.21 17.42
N LEU A 280 1.95 12.26 18.70
CA LEU A 280 1.34 13.43 19.31
C LEU A 280 2.24 14.68 19.21
N GLY A 281 3.55 14.53 19.45
CA GLY A 281 4.52 15.61 19.28
C GLY A 281 4.53 16.18 17.86
N ALA A 282 4.54 15.30 16.85
CA ALA A 282 4.48 15.69 15.45
C ALA A 282 3.17 16.41 15.10
N ILE A 283 2.03 15.89 15.55
CA ILE A 283 0.72 16.48 15.30
C ILE A 283 0.55 17.85 15.98
N ARG A 284 1.03 18.00 17.22
CA ARG A 284 1.05 19.30 17.92
C ARG A 284 1.90 20.33 17.17
N HIS A 285 3.03 19.90 16.59
CA HIS A 285 3.87 20.78 15.77
C HIS A 285 3.13 21.30 14.53
N LEU A 286 2.22 20.50 13.96
CA LEU A 286 1.33 20.92 12.86
C LEU A 286 0.14 21.77 13.31
N GLY A 287 -0.03 22.01 14.62
CA GLY A 287 -1.09 22.86 15.17
C GLY A 287 -2.42 22.17 15.46
N LEU A 288 -2.46 20.83 15.48
CA LEU A 288 -3.66 20.07 15.77
C LEU A 288 -3.70 19.60 17.24
N SER A 289 -4.88 19.70 17.87
CA SER A 289 -5.10 19.28 19.26
C SER A 289 -5.04 17.76 19.43
N ASP A 290 -4.53 17.30 20.57
CA ASP A 290 -4.52 15.89 20.96
C ASP A 290 -5.92 15.26 20.97
N ASP A 291 -6.98 16.04 21.24
CA ASP A 291 -8.37 15.58 21.22
C ASP A 291 -8.81 15.05 19.85
N ASN A 292 -8.12 15.51 18.80
CA ASN A 292 -8.35 15.13 17.41
C ASN A 292 -7.50 13.94 16.96
N VAL A 293 -6.66 13.39 17.83
CA VAL A 293 -5.83 12.21 17.57
C VAL A 293 -6.44 10.98 18.23
N HIS A 294 -6.59 9.91 17.46
CA HIS A 294 -7.23 8.68 17.92
C HIS A 294 -6.33 7.47 17.69
N PHE A 295 -6.08 6.69 18.73
CA PHE A 295 -5.37 5.42 18.64
C PHE A 295 -6.37 4.27 18.67
N LEU A 296 -6.41 3.44 17.64
CA LEU A 296 -7.31 2.28 17.57
C LEU A 296 -6.72 1.04 18.21
N ASP A 297 -5.41 0.82 18.06
CA ASP A 297 -4.71 -0.39 18.51
C ASP A 297 -5.39 -1.66 17.99
N LEU A 298 -5.59 -1.73 16.67
CA LEU A 298 -6.40 -2.80 16.08
C LEU A 298 -5.76 -4.18 16.37
N PRO A 299 -6.54 -5.13 16.93
CA PRO A 299 -6.08 -6.48 17.23
C PRO A 299 -5.38 -7.19 16.07
N PHE A 300 -5.81 -6.90 14.83
CA PHE A 300 -5.16 -7.35 13.60
C PHE A 300 -3.65 -7.10 13.57
N TYR A 301 -3.20 -5.94 14.06
CA TYR A 301 -1.79 -5.53 14.08
C TYR A 301 -1.09 -5.85 15.41
N GLU A 302 -1.81 -5.96 16.52
CA GLU A 302 -1.26 -6.22 17.86
C GLU A 302 -0.92 -7.71 18.06
N THR A 303 0.17 -8.15 17.42
CA THR A 303 0.70 -9.52 17.56
C THR A 303 2.06 -9.57 18.26
N GLY A 304 2.72 -8.42 18.42
CA GLY A 304 4.12 -8.33 18.88
C GLY A 304 5.11 -8.98 17.92
N ARG A 305 4.73 -9.20 16.66
CA ARG A 305 5.53 -9.77 15.57
C ARG A 305 5.22 -9.03 14.27
N VAL A 306 6.11 -9.12 13.29
CA VAL A 306 5.85 -8.60 11.92
C VAL A 306 4.63 -9.26 11.28
N LYS A 307 4.30 -10.50 11.66
CA LYS A 307 3.13 -11.23 11.15
C LYS A 307 1.82 -10.72 11.79
N LYS A 308 0.87 -10.32 10.95
CA LYS A 308 -0.47 -9.84 11.31
C LYS A 308 -1.42 -11.01 11.60
N LYS A 309 -2.45 -10.79 12.44
CA LYS A 309 -3.55 -11.75 12.66
C LYS A 309 -4.51 -11.74 11.46
N PRO A 310 -5.38 -12.73 11.28
CA PRO A 310 -6.51 -12.59 10.37
C PRO A 310 -7.45 -11.47 10.86
N LEU A 311 -8.08 -10.76 9.91
CA LEU A 311 -9.07 -9.73 10.21
C LEU A 311 -10.23 -10.32 11.02
N SER A 312 -10.62 -9.63 12.08
CA SER A 312 -11.67 -10.08 13.00
C SER A 312 -12.85 -9.10 13.05
N ARG A 313 -13.99 -9.57 13.57
CA ARG A 313 -15.14 -8.68 13.86
C ARG A 313 -14.83 -7.63 14.92
N GLU A 314 -13.83 -7.89 15.76
CA GLU A 314 -13.38 -6.95 16.78
C GLU A 314 -12.77 -5.70 16.15
N ASP A 315 -11.95 -5.87 15.11
CA ASP A 315 -11.34 -4.75 14.35
C ASP A 315 -12.41 -3.83 13.75
N ILE A 316 -13.45 -4.43 13.14
CA ILE A 316 -14.60 -3.69 12.57
C ILE A 316 -15.35 -2.94 13.68
N THR A 317 -15.55 -3.59 14.83
CA THR A 317 -16.30 -3.01 15.95
C THR A 317 -15.53 -1.87 16.60
N LEU A 318 -14.22 -1.98 16.78
CA LEU A 318 -13.36 -0.92 17.31
C LEU A 318 -13.36 0.30 16.40
N THR A 319 -13.18 0.06 15.09
CA THR A 319 -13.23 1.11 14.06
C THR A 319 -14.57 1.84 14.12
N LYS A 320 -15.70 1.11 14.09
CA LYS A 320 -17.04 1.69 14.19
C LYS A 320 -17.26 2.43 15.51
N LYS A 321 -16.97 1.80 16.65
CA LYS A 321 -17.30 2.31 17.98
C LYS A 321 -16.46 3.52 18.37
N ARG A 322 -15.17 3.56 18.03
CA ARG A 322 -14.31 4.70 18.39
C ARG A 322 -14.49 5.88 17.43
N LEU A 323 -14.75 5.63 16.15
CA LEU A 323 -14.89 6.70 15.15
C LEU A 323 -16.31 7.26 15.07
N LEU A 324 -17.34 6.41 14.95
CA LEU A 324 -18.72 6.87 14.71
C LEU A 324 -19.37 7.53 15.93
N LYS A 325 -18.92 7.22 17.16
CA LYS A 325 -19.48 7.84 18.37
C LYS A 325 -19.00 9.28 18.59
N LYS A 326 -17.77 9.60 18.17
CA LYS A 326 -17.21 10.97 18.26
C LYS A 326 -17.60 11.80 17.04
N LEU A 327 -17.64 11.20 15.86
CA LEU A 327 -17.93 11.87 14.59
C LEU A 327 -19.42 11.75 14.25
N HIS A 328 -20.29 12.53 14.92
CA HIS A 328 -21.70 12.62 14.52
C HIS A 328 -21.81 13.13 13.08
N ARG A 329 -22.43 12.31 12.19
CA ARG A 329 -22.57 12.50 10.74
C ARG A 329 -21.24 12.59 9.97
N ILE A 330 -20.86 11.49 9.34
CA ILE A 330 -19.73 11.41 8.41
C ILE A 330 -20.16 11.98 7.05
N ASN A 331 -19.99 13.29 6.85
CA ASN A 331 -19.78 13.87 5.52
C ASN A 331 -18.28 14.09 5.34
N CYS A 332 -17.51 13.01 5.44
CA CYS A 332 -16.06 13.06 5.52
C CYS A 332 -15.45 12.68 4.17
N THR A 333 -14.44 13.43 3.74
CA THR A 333 -13.57 12.99 2.65
C THR A 333 -12.56 12.02 3.26
N LEU A 334 -12.71 10.73 2.96
CA LEU A 334 -11.78 9.68 3.38
C LEU A 334 -10.54 9.74 2.49
N ARG A 335 -9.38 9.89 3.10
CA ARG A 335 -8.10 9.70 2.43
C ARG A 335 -7.36 8.58 3.15
N GLU A 336 -7.25 7.45 2.46
CA GLU A 336 -6.35 6.37 2.86
C GLU A 336 -4.96 6.66 2.31
N ILE A 337 -3.95 6.36 3.13
CA ILE A 337 -2.53 6.47 2.78
C ILE A 337 -2.07 5.15 2.17
#